data_AF-A0A939YKI6-F1
#
_entry.id   AF-A0A939YKI6-F1
#
_cell.length_a   1.000
_cell.length_b   1.000
_cell.length_c   1.000
_cell.angle_alpha   90.00
_cell.angle_beta   90.00
_cell.angle_gamma   90.00
#
_symmetry.space_group_name_H-M   'P 1'
#
loop_
_entity.id
_entity.type
_entity.pdbx_description
1 polymer ?
#
loop_
_entity_poly.entity_id
_entity_poly.type
_entity_poly.pdbx_seq_one_letter_code
_entity_poly.pdbx_strand_id
1 'polypeptide(L)'
;MKITENLFYVGVNDHKLDLFEGQYDVPNGMAYNSYAIVDEKIAVIDTVDVKFGHEWLDNIEAALGGRKPDYLIVQHMEPDHSANIVQFMNAYPQAVVVSGTKSFPMMKNFFGVDFADRRIEAAEGSVLDLGAHKLTFITAPMVHWPEVIMTYDAETKTLFSADAFGKFGALDVEEDWACEARRYYFGIVGKYGAQVQAVLKKAAALDIARICPLHGPVLTDTIPEVLRLYGLWSTYQPETEGIFIAYTSVYGNTKKAVQLLADKLREKGCPKVAVADLAREDMAEAVEDAFRYGKIVLATTTYNADIFPFMREFIQHLTERGYKNRTIGLIENGSWAPLAAKTMMKMFEGSQNLKFVEPVVKIRSAMNDENKAQIEALSDELCREYVAMSDKPATKQDLTALFKIGYGLYVVTSSDGKKDNGLIVNTVSQVTNTPNRIAVTINKQNYSHHVIQQTGVMNVNCLSTEAPFSVFECYGFRSGRNVDKFEGQQVHRSDNGLVFLSQYINAFMSLKVEQYVDLDTHGMFICTVTEARVISDAETMTYTYYQNNVKPKPETAGKKGFVCKVCGYVYEGDELPEDFVCPLCKHGAADFEPLK
;
A
#
# COMPACT_ATOMS: atom_id res chain seq x y z
N MET A 1 1.56 38.70 16.75
CA MET A 1 3.01 38.43 16.50
C MET A 1 3.34 38.80 15.06
N LYS A 2 4.52 39.39 14.77
CA LYS A 2 4.93 39.76 13.39
C LYS A 2 5.56 38.54 12.70
N ILE A 3 5.03 38.13 11.53
CA ILE A 3 5.56 36.99 10.74
C ILE A 3 6.52 37.49 9.66
N THR A 4 6.12 38.53 8.92
CA THR A 4 6.97 39.29 7.98
C THR A 4 6.72 40.79 8.18
N GLU A 5 7.28 41.65 7.32
CA GLU A 5 7.08 43.11 7.45
C GLU A 5 5.60 43.51 7.45
N ASN A 6 4.81 42.88 6.57
CA ASN A 6 3.40 43.21 6.31
C ASN A 6 2.43 42.08 6.63
N LEU A 7 2.90 40.97 7.23
CA LEU A 7 2.07 39.83 7.63
C LEU A 7 2.15 39.61 9.14
N PHE A 8 0.99 39.58 9.78
CA PHE A 8 0.84 39.47 11.22
C PHE A 8 -0.02 38.27 11.61
N TYR A 9 0.39 37.57 12.67
CA TYR A 9 -0.44 36.63 13.40
C TYR A 9 -1.33 37.39 14.39
N VAL A 10 -2.65 37.16 14.30
CA VAL A 10 -3.68 37.76 15.16
C VAL A 10 -4.58 36.72 15.84
N GLY A 11 -4.26 35.43 15.71
CA GLY A 11 -4.98 34.31 16.35
C GLY A 11 -4.79 34.22 17.87
N VAL A 12 -5.19 33.08 18.45
CA VAL A 12 -5.27 32.84 19.91
C VAL A 12 -4.90 31.39 20.28
N ASN A 13 -4.58 31.17 21.57
CA ASN A 13 -4.40 29.84 22.15
C ASN A 13 -5.54 29.53 23.15
N ASP A 14 -6.16 28.36 23.02
CA ASP A 14 -7.12 27.80 23.97
C ASP A 14 -6.50 26.68 24.81
N HIS A 15 -6.15 27.01 26.06
CA HIS A 15 -5.64 26.07 27.06
C HIS A 15 -6.73 25.45 27.94
N LYS A 16 -8.00 25.84 27.73
CA LYS A 16 -9.14 25.37 28.53
C LYS A 16 -9.92 24.25 27.84
N LEU A 17 -9.71 24.06 26.55
CA LEU A 17 -10.30 22.96 25.79
C LEU A 17 -9.71 21.63 26.25
N ASP A 18 -10.57 20.68 26.62
CA ASP A 18 -10.20 19.31 26.92
C ASP A 18 -10.32 18.41 25.68
N LEU A 19 -11.39 18.58 24.90
CA LEU A 19 -11.68 17.83 23.68
C LEU A 19 -11.88 18.74 22.45
N PHE A 20 -11.04 18.59 21.44
CA PHE A 20 -11.27 19.19 20.11
C PHE A 20 -12.34 18.40 19.33
N GLU A 21 -13.27 19.11 18.70
CA GLU A 21 -14.51 18.56 18.10
C GLU A 21 -15.37 17.69 19.06
N GLY A 22 -15.10 17.76 20.36
CA GLY A 22 -15.70 16.86 21.35
C GLY A 22 -15.22 15.40 21.25
N GLN A 23 -14.10 15.14 20.55
CA GLN A 23 -13.59 13.79 20.30
C GLN A 23 -12.09 13.62 20.62
N TYR A 24 -11.25 14.60 20.30
CA TYR A 24 -9.78 14.45 20.40
C TYR A 24 -9.24 15.12 21.66
N ASP A 25 -8.61 14.34 22.54
CA ASP A 25 -7.94 14.88 23.72
C ASP A 25 -6.82 15.85 23.33
N VAL A 26 -6.82 17.06 23.87
CA VAL A 26 -5.82 18.10 23.55
C VAL A 26 -5.21 18.67 24.82
N PRO A 27 -4.43 17.87 25.58
CA PRO A 27 -3.90 18.28 26.89
C PRO A 27 -2.96 19.49 26.84
N ASN A 28 -2.38 19.77 25.67
CA ASN A 28 -1.51 20.93 25.40
C ASN A 28 -2.29 22.11 24.77
N GLY A 29 -3.62 22.09 24.83
CA GLY A 29 -4.49 23.10 24.26
C GLY A 29 -4.59 23.06 22.73
N MET A 30 -5.19 24.10 22.16
CA MET A 30 -5.36 24.29 20.72
C MET A 30 -5.04 25.72 20.30
N ALA A 31 -4.46 25.89 19.12
CA ALA A 31 -4.30 27.19 18.49
C ALA A 31 -5.42 27.42 17.46
N TYR A 32 -6.05 28.59 17.50
CA TYR A 32 -6.95 29.07 16.44
C TYR A 32 -6.27 30.23 15.73
N ASN A 33 -5.66 29.93 14.59
CA ASN A 33 -4.83 30.89 13.88
C ASN A 33 -5.69 31.78 12.99
N SER A 34 -5.35 33.07 13.00
CA SER A 34 -5.88 34.07 12.08
C SER A 34 -4.75 35.03 11.72
N TYR A 35 -4.80 35.57 10.50
CA TYR A 35 -3.71 36.34 9.92
C TYR A 35 -4.19 37.68 9.39
N ALA A 36 -3.34 38.72 9.47
CA ALA A 36 -3.61 40.03 8.89
C ALA A 36 -2.50 40.43 7.92
N ILE A 37 -2.89 40.79 6.69
CA ILE A 37 -2.00 41.34 5.65
C ILE A 37 -2.25 42.84 5.58
N VAL A 38 -1.19 43.62 5.75
CA VAL A 38 -1.23 45.09 5.76
C VAL A 38 -0.54 45.63 4.51
N ASP A 39 -1.35 46.12 3.56
CA ASP A 39 -0.88 46.72 2.31
C ASP A 39 -1.62 48.04 2.04
N GLU A 40 -1.76 48.49 0.79
CA GLU A 40 -2.67 49.58 0.41
C GLU A 40 -4.10 49.27 0.88
N LYS A 41 -4.54 48.03 0.67
CA LYS A 41 -5.73 47.44 1.30
C LYS A 41 -5.35 46.38 2.33
N ILE A 42 -6.18 46.23 3.35
CA ILE A 42 -5.93 45.31 4.46
C ILE A 42 -6.88 44.11 4.35
N ALA A 43 -6.34 42.90 4.47
CA ALA A 43 -7.12 41.67 4.56
C ALA A 43 -6.86 40.95 5.88
N VAL A 44 -7.92 40.52 6.55
CA VAL A 44 -7.87 39.55 7.66
C VAL A 44 -8.30 38.19 7.11
N ILE A 45 -7.59 37.13 7.46
CA ILE A 45 -7.80 35.76 6.99
C ILE A 45 -8.29 34.93 8.15
N ASP A 46 -9.51 34.40 7.98
CA ASP A 46 -10.30 33.62 8.92
C ASP A 46 -10.46 34.28 10.29
N THR A 47 -11.33 33.68 11.10
CA THR A 47 -11.61 34.12 12.46
C THR A 47 -11.15 33.05 13.45
N VAL A 48 -11.64 33.12 14.68
CA VAL A 48 -11.32 32.16 15.75
C VAL A 48 -12.60 31.65 16.39
N ASP A 49 -12.48 30.69 17.31
CA ASP A 49 -13.60 30.19 18.10
C ASP A 49 -14.35 31.33 18.80
N VAL A 50 -15.66 31.18 18.91
CA VAL A 50 -16.58 32.19 19.47
C VAL A 50 -16.14 32.72 20.84
N LYS A 51 -15.49 31.88 21.68
CA LYS A 51 -15.02 32.26 23.02
C LYS A 51 -13.95 33.35 22.99
N PHE A 52 -13.22 33.49 21.89
CA PHE A 52 -12.06 34.36 21.76
C PHE A 52 -12.30 35.59 20.89
N GLY A 53 -13.55 35.87 20.50
CA GLY A 53 -13.87 36.98 19.59
C GLY A 53 -13.37 38.35 20.03
N HIS A 54 -13.41 38.65 21.32
CA HIS A 54 -12.88 39.91 21.86
C HIS A 54 -11.35 39.99 21.79
N GLU A 55 -10.66 38.95 22.27
CA GLU A 55 -9.19 38.89 22.25
C GLU A 55 -8.65 38.97 20.81
N TRP A 56 -9.30 38.27 19.88
CA TRP A 56 -8.95 38.30 18.46
C TRP A 56 -9.15 39.69 17.83
N LEU A 57 -10.24 40.40 18.14
CA LEU A 57 -10.43 41.78 17.67
C LEU A 57 -9.40 42.74 18.26
N ASP A 58 -9.02 42.57 19.53
CA ASP A 58 -7.96 43.36 20.16
C ASP A 58 -6.60 43.10 19.48
N ASN A 59 -6.31 41.84 19.12
CA ASN A 59 -5.12 41.46 18.36
C ASN A 59 -5.10 42.09 16.96
N ILE A 60 -6.25 42.15 16.28
CA ILE A 60 -6.41 42.84 14.98
C ILE A 60 -6.11 44.32 15.15
N GLU A 61 -6.77 45.02 16.07
CA GLU A 61 -6.58 46.46 16.25
C GLU A 61 -5.11 46.79 16.60
N ALA A 62 -4.46 45.96 17.43
CA ALA A 62 -3.04 46.09 17.75
C ALA A 62 -2.13 45.91 16.53
N ALA A 63 -2.43 44.92 15.66
CA ALA A 63 -1.65 44.68 14.43
C ALA A 63 -1.85 45.79 13.38
N LEU A 64 -3.06 46.37 13.29
CA LEU A 64 -3.41 47.36 12.28
C LEU A 64 -3.09 48.81 12.69
N GLY A 65 -2.79 49.08 13.96
CA GLY A 65 -2.42 50.41 14.43
C GLY A 65 -3.48 51.48 14.15
N GLY A 66 -4.76 51.12 14.24
CA GLY A 66 -5.89 52.01 13.98
C GLY A 66 -6.38 52.04 12.53
N ARG A 67 -5.64 51.45 11.57
CA ARG A 67 -6.14 51.23 10.20
C ARG A 67 -7.30 50.24 10.23
N LYS A 68 -8.24 50.36 9.30
CA LYS A 68 -9.43 49.50 9.24
C LYS A 68 -9.29 48.48 8.09
N PRO A 69 -9.68 47.21 8.31
CA PRO A 69 -9.60 46.17 7.31
C PRO A 69 -10.61 46.40 6.17
N ASP A 70 -10.18 46.14 4.94
CA ASP A 70 -11.00 46.21 3.74
C ASP A 70 -11.67 44.86 3.45
N TYR A 71 -11.03 43.75 3.82
CA TYR A 71 -11.50 42.40 3.52
C TYR A 71 -11.43 41.47 4.73
N LEU A 72 -12.44 40.61 4.83
CA LEU A 72 -12.39 39.36 5.60
C LEU A 72 -12.39 38.20 4.62
N ILE A 73 -11.26 37.51 4.49
CA ILE A 73 -11.13 36.30 3.69
C ILE A 73 -11.55 35.12 4.58
N VAL A 74 -12.53 34.35 4.14
CA VAL A 74 -12.98 33.13 4.83
C VAL A 74 -12.60 31.93 3.99
N GLN A 75 -11.67 31.13 4.48
CA GLN A 75 -11.16 29.93 3.82
C GLN A 75 -12.02 28.71 4.17
N HIS A 76 -12.55 28.67 5.39
CA HIS A 76 -13.25 27.53 5.95
C HIS A 76 -14.40 27.96 6.87
N MET A 77 -15.53 27.25 6.80
CA MET A 77 -16.75 27.58 7.54
C MET A 77 -16.90 26.83 8.87
N GLU A 78 -15.95 25.99 9.26
CA GLU A 78 -16.03 25.35 10.58
C GLU A 78 -16.00 26.41 11.71
N PRO A 79 -16.86 26.29 12.74
CA PRO A 79 -17.07 27.39 13.70
C PRO A 79 -15.85 27.82 14.51
N ASP A 80 -14.86 26.97 14.70
CA ASP A 80 -13.59 27.32 15.34
C ASP A 80 -12.74 28.33 14.54
N HIS A 81 -13.07 28.53 13.26
CA HIS A 81 -12.48 29.55 12.40
C HIS A 81 -13.48 30.53 11.82
N SER A 82 -14.79 30.30 11.95
CA SER A 82 -15.82 31.12 11.29
C SER A 82 -16.80 31.81 12.24
N ALA A 83 -16.85 31.43 13.52
CA ALA A 83 -17.90 31.88 14.44
C ALA A 83 -17.92 33.40 14.67
N ASN A 84 -16.80 34.10 14.45
CA ASN A 84 -16.69 35.53 14.67
C ASN A 84 -16.90 36.38 13.40
N ILE A 85 -17.32 35.80 12.26
CA ILE A 85 -17.57 36.54 11.02
C ILE A 85 -18.56 37.69 11.24
N VAL A 86 -19.71 37.44 11.88
CA VAL A 86 -20.71 38.50 12.13
C VAL A 86 -20.14 39.58 13.05
N GLN A 87 -19.40 39.20 14.08
CA GLN A 87 -18.80 40.14 15.03
C GLN A 87 -17.79 41.06 14.32
N PHE A 88 -16.94 40.50 13.46
CA PHE A 88 -16.00 41.25 12.63
C PHE A 88 -16.72 42.22 11.70
N MET A 89 -17.74 41.75 10.97
CA MET A 89 -18.47 42.55 10.00
C MET A 89 -19.25 43.71 10.65
N ASN A 90 -19.70 43.53 11.89
CA ASN A 90 -20.29 44.59 12.70
C ASN A 90 -19.24 45.60 13.20
N ALA A 91 -18.06 45.14 13.61
CA ALA A 91 -16.96 45.99 14.05
C ALA A 91 -16.36 46.82 12.89
N TYR A 92 -16.37 46.26 11.67
CA TYR A 92 -15.87 46.90 10.47
C TYR A 92 -16.94 46.96 9.37
N PRO A 93 -17.90 47.92 9.45
CA PRO A 93 -19.03 48.00 8.54
C PRO A 93 -18.70 48.35 7.07
N GLN A 94 -17.44 48.59 6.72
CA GLN A 94 -17.01 48.81 5.33
C GLN A 94 -16.26 47.61 4.73
N ALA A 95 -15.91 46.60 5.54
CA ALA A 95 -15.19 45.43 5.07
C ALA A 95 -16.04 44.55 4.12
N VAL A 96 -15.41 43.85 3.20
CA VAL A 96 -16.07 42.95 2.24
C VAL A 96 -15.68 41.51 2.56
N VAL A 97 -16.65 40.60 2.61
CA VAL A 97 -16.37 39.17 2.81
C VAL A 97 -15.90 38.55 1.50
N VAL A 98 -14.77 37.85 1.51
CA VAL A 98 -14.22 37.16 0.34
C VAL A 98 -14.17 35.67 0.64
N SER A 99 -14.85 34.84 -0.13
CA SER A 99 -14.94 33.40 0.14
C SER A 99 -15.36 32.62 -1.10
N GLY A 100 -15.17 31.29 -1.08
CA GLY A 100 -15.73 30.40 -2.09
C GLY A 100 -17.26 30.44 -2.14
N THR A 101 -17.84 30.24 -3.33
CA THR A 101 -19.31 30.31 -3.55
C THR A 101 -20.11 29.40 -2.60
N LYS A 102 -19.56 28.25 -2.20
CA LYS A 102 -20.24 27.30 -1.29
C LYS A 102 -20.30 27.79 0.16
N SER A 103 -19.42 28.70 0.57
CA SER A 103 -19.37 29.18 1.94
C SER A 103 -20.53 30.13 2.27
N PHE A 104 -21.01 30.92 1.31
CA PHE A 104 -22.09 31.90 1.57
C PHE A 104 -23.41 31.27 2.00
N PRO A 105 -23.92 30.19 1.37
CA PRO A 105 -25.04 29.42 1.92
C PRO A 105 -24.78 28.89 3.33
N MET A 106 -23.55 28.46 3.65
CA MET A 106 -23.19 28.00 4.99
C MET A 106 -23.20 29.15 6.01
N MET A 107 -22.66 30.32 5.66
CA MET A 107 -22.75 31.53 6.48
C MET A 107 -24.21 31.87 6.79
N LYS A 108 -25.10 31.80 5.79
CA LYS A 108 -26.53 32.02 6.00
C LYS A 108 -27.13 31.00 6.97
N ASN A 109 -26.73 29.73 6.88
CA ASN A 109 -27.25 28.67 7.72
C ASN A 109 -26.76 28.80 9.17
N PHE A 110 -25.48 29.12 9.39
CA PHE A 110 -24.90 29.29 10.73
C PHE A 110 -25.32 30.62 11.38
N PHE A 111 -25.39 31.70 10.62
CA PHE A 111 -25.46 33.06 11.15
C PHE A 111 -26.68 33.88 10.68
N GLY A 112 -27.51 33.33 9.79
CA GLY A 112 -28.69 34.01 9.25
C GLY A 112 -28.39 35.06 8.17
N VAL A 113 -27.12 35.29 7.83
CA VAL A 113 -26.67 36.31 6.88
C VAL A 113 -25.54 35.79 5.98
N ASP A 114 -25.52 36.19 4.72
CA ASP A 114 -24.52 35.83 3.71
C ASP A 114 -23.86 37.03 3.04
N PHE A 115 -24.12 38.23 3.56
CA PHE A 115 -23.52 39.51 3.15
C PHE A 115 -23.63 39.78 1.64
N ALA A 116 -24.77 39.44 1.03
CA ALA A 116 -25.00 39.56 -0.42
C ALA A 116 -24.75 40.97 -1.00
N ASP A 117 -24.86 42.02 -0.18
CA ASP A 117 -24.60 43.42 -0.55
C ASP A 117 -23.11 43.81 -0.51
N ARG A 118 -22.25 42.98 0.10
CA ARG A 118 -20.83 43.28 0.36
C ARG A 118 -19.97 42.02 0.49
N ARG A 119 -20.02 41.20 -0.55
CA ARG A 119 -19.18 40.00 -0.69
C ARG A 119 -18.51 39.91 -2.05
N ILE A 120 -17.41 39.16 -2.12
CA ILE A 120 -16.71 38.76 -3.35
C ILE A 120 -16.65 37.23 -3.37
N GLU A 121 -17.10 36.63 -4.48
CA GLU A 121 -16.97 35.19 -4.69
C GLU A 121 -15.58 34.88 -5.27
N ALA A 122 -14.77 34.18 -4.48
CA ALA A 122 -13.47 33.69 -4.90
C ALA A 122 -13.62 32.34 -5.64
N ALA A 123 -13.08 32.28 -6.85
CA ALA A 123 -12.98 31.07 -7.66
C ALA A 123 -11.53 30.58 -7.74
N GLU A 124 -11.34 29.32 -8.15
CA GLU A 124 -10.00 28.79 -8.47
C GLU A 124 -9.24 29.74 -9.40
N GLY A 125 -8.03 30.15 -8.99
CA GLY A 125 -7.15 31.02 -9.76
C GLY A 125 -7.58 32.49 -9.82
N SER A 126 -8.71 32.87 -9.20
CA SER A 126 -9.07 34.28 -9.06
C SER A 126 -8.07 35.01 -8.15
N VAL A 127 -7.90 36.31 -8.37
CA VAL A 127 -6.92 37.14 -7.66
C VAL A 127 -7.62 38.30 -6.96
N LEU A 128 -7.34 38.48 -5.68
CA LEU A 128 -7.66 39.69 -4.92
C LEU A 128 -6.40 40.56 -4.81
N ASP A 129 -6.49 41.79 -5.31
CA ASP A 129 -5.38 42.75 -5.33
C ASP A 129 -5.48 43.69 -4.11
N LEU A 130 -4.45 43.65 -3.26
CA LEU A 130 -4.31 44.50 -2.08
C LEU A 130 -3.32 45.66 -2.29
N GLY A 131 -2.62 45.71 -3.43
CA GLY A 131 -1.47 46.59 -3.66
C GLY A 131 -0.25 45.79 -4.15
N ALA A 132 0.78 45.68 -3.31
CA ALA A 132 1.92 44.80 -3.53
C ALA A 132 1.53 43.32 -3.44
N HIS A 133 0.66 42.96 -2.49
CA HIS A 133 0.18 41.62 -2.26
C HIS A 133 -0.96 41.26 -3.22
N LYS A 134 -0.76 40.17 -3.98
CA LYS A 134 -1.74 39.62 -4.92
C LYS A 134 -2.14 38.22 -4.47
N LEU A 135 -3.33 38.11 -3.92
CA LEU A 135 -3.82 36.89 -3.28
C LEU A 135 -4.55 36.01 -4.30
N THR A 136 -3.99 34.86 -4.62
CA THR A 136 -4.56 33.88 -5.55
C THR A 136 -5.29 32.80 -4.79
N PHE A 137 -6.54 32.49 -5.17
CA PHE A 137 -7.35 31.49 -4.46
C PHE A 137 -7.27 30.09 -5.08
N ILE A 138 -7.24 29.07 -4.23
CA ILE A 138 -7.02 27.67 -4.61
C ILE A 138 -8.05 26.80 -3.91
N THR A 139 -8.99 26.22 -4.65
CA THR A 139 -10.02 25.35 -4.08
C THR A 139 -9.40 24.05 -3.56
N ALA A 140 -9.81 23.63 -2.37
CA ALA A 140 -9.37 22.42 -1.70
C ALA A 140 -10.57 21.61 -1.16
N PRO A 141 -11.55 21.25 -2.03
CA PRO A 141 -12.79 20.63 -1.58
C PRO A 141 -12.53 19.28 -0.90
N MET A 142 -13.22 19.06 0.23
CA MET A 142 -13.08 17.89 1.11
C MET A 142 -11.69 17.78 1.75
N VAL A 143 -10.99 18.91 1.95
CA VAL A 143 -9.76 19.00 2.76
C VAL A 143 -10.01 20.00 3.90
N HIS A 144 -10.89 19.73 4.86
CA HIS A 144 -11.73 18.52 5.02
C HIS A 144 -13.22 18.74 4.68
N TRP A 145 -13.68 19.99 4.56
CA TRP A 145 -15.07 20.33 4.19
C TRP A 145 -15.22 20.71 2.69
N PRO A 146 -16.45 20.65 2.12
CA PRO A 146 -16.67 20.81 0.68
C PRO A 146 -16.44 22.24 0.13
N GLU A 147 -16.40 23.27 0.98
CA GLU A 147 -16.23 24.68 0.63
C GLU A 147 -14.80 25.20 0.74
N VAL A 148 -13.90 24.43 1.35
CA VAL A 148 -12.55 24.89 1.69
C VAL A 148 -11.83 25.50 0.48
N ILE A 149 -11.28 26.70 0.69
CA ILE A 149 -10.49 27.43 -0.29
C ILE A 149 -9.22 28.01 0.37
N MET A 150 -8.06 27.69 -0.17
CA MET A 150 -6.77 28.21 0.27
C MET A 150 -6.43 29.52 -0.44
N THR A 151 -5.47 30.26 0.10
CA THR A 151 -5.02 31.55 -0.44
C THR A 151 -3.51 31.57 -0.53
N TYR A 152 -2.98 31.92 -1.70
CA TYR A 152 -1.54 32.06 -1.93
C TYR A 152 -1.19 33.52 -2.17
N ASP A 153 -0.25 34.05 -1.40
CA ASP A 153 0.34 35.37 -1.57
C ASP A 153 1.67 35.26 -2.30
N ALA A 154 1.72 35.76 -3.54
CA ALA A 154 2.91 35.70 -4.38
C ALA A 154 4.05 36.62 -3.89
N GLU A 155 3.74 37.71 -3.18
CA GLU A 155 4.73 38.67 -2.71
C GLU A 155 5.60 38.05 -1.61
N THR A 156 4.96 37.41 -0.62
CA THR A 156 5.67 36.77 0.51
C THR A 156 5.88 35.27 0.32
N LYS A 157 5.41 34.69 -0.79
CA LYS A 157 5.45 33.25 -1.07
C LYS A 157 4.78 32.42 0.04
N THR A 158 3.66 32.93 0.55
CA THR A 158 2.95 32.35 1.69
C THR A 158 1.67 31.66 1.23
N LEU A 159 1.50 30.39 1.61
CA LEU A 159 0.26 29.65 1.45
C LEU A 159 -0.52 29.66 2.77
N PHE A 160 -1.68 30.30 2.79
CA PHE A 160 -2.67 30.17 3.85
C PHE A 160 -3.53 28.95 3.53
N SER A 161 -3.38 27.89 4.33
CA SER A 161 -3.74 26.53 3.94
C SER A 161 -5.04 26.01 4.55
N ALA A 162 -5.87 26.88 5.13
CA ALA A 162 -6.96 26.44 5.99
C ALA A 162 -6.44 25.40 7.02
N ASP A 163 -7.16 24.31 7.25
CA ASP A 163 -6.76 23.24 8.18
C ASP A 163 -5.60 22.36 7.69
N ALA A 164 -5.30 22.40 6.39
CA ALA A 164 -4.22 21.58 5.87
C ALA A 164 -2.88 22.02 6.49
N PHE A 165 -2.03 21.04 6.77
CA PHE A 165 -0.72 21.19 7.41
C PHE A 165 -0.75 21.61 8.88
N GLY A 166 -1.93 21.65 9.50
CA GLY A 166 -2.08 21.88 10.93
C GLY A 166 -1.66 20.70 11.80
N LYS A 167 -1.66 20.94 13.11
CA LYS A 167 -1.50 19.94 14.17
C LYS A 167 -2.36 20.31 15.37
N PHE A 168 -2.68 19.34 16.23
CA PHE A 168 -3.19 19.64 17.56
C PHE A 168 -2.12 20.32 18.44
N GLY A 169 -2.54 21.09 19.45
CA GLY A 169 -1.64 21.80 20.37
C GLY A 169 -1.67 23.33 20.23
N ALA A 170 -1.45 24.04 21.34
CA ALA A 170 -1.27 25.48 21.36
C ALA A 170 0.13 25.91 20.87
N LEU A 171 0.27 27.16 20.42
CA LEU A 171 1.54 27.68 19.86
C LEU A 171 2.64 27.95 20.88
N ASP A 172 2.28 28.08 22.16
CA ASP A 172 3.18 28.37 23.27
C ASP A 172 3.68 27.09 23.97
N VAL A 173 3.42 25.91 23.38
CA VAL A 173 3.92 24.61 23.81
C VAL A 173 4.97 24.09 22.83
N GLU A 174 6.11 23.68 23.34
CA GLU A 174 7.20 23.09 22.53
C GLU A 174 6.97 21.58 22.36
N GLU A 175 6.64 21.16 21.14
CA GLU A 175 6.41 19.76 20.79
C GLU A 175 6.76 19.47 19.34
N ASP A 176 7.09 18.21 19.04
CA ASP A 176 7.38 17.77 17.67
C ASP A 176 6.13 17.92 16.78
N TRP A 177 6.30 18.52 15.61
CA TRP A 177 5.18 18.75 14.69
C TRP A 177 4.60 17.42 14.19
N ALA A 178 5.44 16.45 13.85
CA ALA A 178 5.00 15.28 13.10
C ALA A 178 4.06 14.38 13.90
N CYS A 179 4.22 14.27 15.22
CA CYS A 179 3.34 13.44 16.06
C CYS A 179 1.90 13.96 16.10
N GLU A 180 1.69 15.19 16.56
CA GLU A 180 0.34 15.77 16.59
C GLU A 180 -0.19 16.07 15.19
N ALA A 181 0.67 16.32 14.19
CA ALA A 181 0.22 16.48 12.81
C ALA A 181 -0.27 15.17 12.19
N ARG A 182 0.33 14.00 12.52
CA ARG A 182 -0.21 12.69 12.12
C ARG A 182 -1.56 12.46 12.76
N ARG A 183 -1.66 12.67 14.06
CA ARG A 183 -2.91 12.52 14.83
C ARG A 183 -4.01 13.44 14.28
N TYR A 184 -3.67 14.69 13.99
CA TYR A 184 -4.54 15.67 13.33
C TYR A 184 -4.95 15.21 11.93
N TYR A 185 -4.00 14.85 11.07
CA TYR A 185 -4.27 14.44 9.70
C TYR A 185 -5.22 13.24 9.65
N PHE A 186 -4.91 12.17 10.39
CA PHE A 186 -5.76 10.98 10.39
C PHE A 186 -7.08 11.25 11.11
N GLY A 187 -7.11 12.04 12.18
CA GLY A 187 -8.34 12.45 12.86
C GLY A 187 -9.32 13.17 11.91
N ILE A 188 -8.84 14.20 11.24
CA ILE A 188 -9.67 15.19 10.53
C ILE A 188 -9.87 14.84 9.04
N VAL A 189 -8.78 14.63 8.29
CA VAL A 189 -8.83 14.56 6.81
C VAL A 189 -8.45 13.19 6.24
N GLY A 190 -8.03 12.23 7.07
CA GLY A 190 -7.42 10.96 6.65
C GLY A 190 -8.20 10.15 5.60
N LYS A 191 -9.53 10.32 5.56
CA LYS A 191 -10.43 9.72 4.57
C LYS A 191 -10.24 10.26 3.14
N TYR A 192 -9.79 11.50 2.99
CA TYR A 192 -9.80 12.26 1.73
C TYR A 192 -8.43 12.31 1.05
N GLY A 193 -7.65 11.24 1.14
CA GLY A 193 -6.30 11.18 0.55
C GLY A 193 -6.22 11.55 -0.94
N ALA A 194 -7.23 11.22 -1.75
CA ALA A 194 -7.25 11.60 -3.17
C ALA A 194 -7.39 13.12 -3.37
N GLN A 195 -8.19 13.77 -2.52
CA GLN A 195 -8.38 15.22 -2.54
C GLN A 195 -7.14 15.94 -2.02
N VAL A 196 -6.49 15.41 -0.98
CA VAL A 196 -5.18 15.88 -0.51
C VAL A 196 -4.15 15.81 -1.64
N GLN A 197 -4.05 14.69 -2.37
CA GLN A 197 -3.15 14.56 -3.52
C GLN A 197 -3.44 15.59 -4.63
N ALA A 198 -4.71 15.90 -4.89
CA ALA A 198 -5.08 16.94 -5.84
C ALA A 198 -4.61 18.33 -5.39
N VAL A 199 -4.73 18.64 -4.10
CA VAL A 199 -4.22 19.89 -3.52
C VAL A 199 -2.69 19.95 -3.56
N LEU A 200 -1.99 18.89 -3.17
CA LEU A 200 -0.53 18.82 -3.24
C LEU A 200 -0.02 19.04 -4.68
N LYS A 201 -0.71 18.51 -5.69
CA LYS A 201 -0.38 18.76 -7.10
C LYS A 201 -0.52 20.23 -7.49
N LYS A 202 -1.53 20.94 -6.98
CA LYS A 202 -1.69 22.38 -7.20
C LYS A 202 -0.60 23.17 -6.47
N ALA A 203 -0.34 22.83 -5.21
CA ALA A 203 0.69 23.47 -4.39
C ALA A 203 2.10 23.31 -5.00
N ALA A 204 2.39 22.18 -5.64
CA ALA A 204 3.67 21.95 -6.33
C ALA A 204 3.94 22.90 -7.51
N ALA A 205 2.92 23.61 -8.02
CA ALA A 205 3.08 24.62 -9.07
C ALA A 205 3.40 26.02 -8.51
N LEU A 206 3.43 26.17 -7.18
CA LEU A 206 3.66 27.44 -6.49
C LEU A 206 5.07 27.47 -5.91
N ASP A 207 5.64 28.67 -5.78
CA ASP A 207 6.89 28.91 -5.09
C ASP A 207 6.58 29.23 -3.62
N ILE A 208 6.52 28.20 -2.77
CA ILE A 208 6.08 28.34 -1.38
C ILE A 208 7.29 28.43 -0.45
N ALA A 209 7.44 29.56 0.23
CA ALA A 209 8.45 29.77 1.28
C ALA A 209 7.85 29.61 2.70
N ARG A 210 6.53 29.66 2.82
CA ARG A 210 5.82 29.59 4.11
C ARG A 210 4.44 28.98 3.97
N ILE A 211 4.03 28.17 4.95
CA ILE A 211 2.66 27.68 5.10
C ILE A 211 2.09 28.20 6.41
N CYS A 212 0.91 28.79 6.35
CA CYS A 212 0.16 29.38 7.46
C CYS A 212 -1.16 28.61 7.64
N PRO A 213 -1.17 27.54 8.47
CA PRO A 213 -2.38 26.75 8.74
C PRO A 213 -3.30 27.45 9.75
N LEU A 214 -4.54 26.98 9.87
CA LEU A 214 -5.51 27.44 10.87
C LEU A 214 -5.28 26.86 12.28
N HIS A 215 -4.49 25.79 12.38
CA HIS A 215 -4.00 25.24 13.65
C HIS A 215 -2.51 24.93 13.60
N GLY A 216 -1.83 25.02 14.75
CA GLY A 216 -0.40 24.72 14.85
C GLY A 216 0.51 25.80 14.25
N PRO A 217 1.83 25.57 14.23
CA PRO A 217 2.81 26.61 13.93
C PRO A 217 2.82 27.00 12.44
N VAL A 218 3.31 28.21 12.18
CA VAL A 218 3.72 28.62 10.83
C VAL A 218 4.92 27.79 10.39
N LEU A 219 4.85 27.19 9.21
CA LEU A 219 5.86 26.28 8.67
C LEU A 219 6.74 27.00 7.66
N THR A 220 8.06 26.88 7.79
CA THR A 220 9.05 27.45 6.87
C THR A 220 10.07 26.38 6.45
N ASP A 221 11.12 26.16 7.24
CA ASP A 221 12.25 25.29 6.87
C ASP A 221 11.86 23.80 6.82
N THR A 222 10.72 23.45 7.42
CA THR A 222 10.19 22.08 7.49
C THR A 222 9.28 21.71 6.31
N ILE A 223 8.98 22.65 5.40
CA ILE A 223 8.03 22.42 4.29
C ILE A 223 8.36 21.16 3.46
N PRO A 224 9.62 20.88 3.05
CA PRO A 224 9.91 19.68 2.28
C PRO A 224 9.52 18.38 3.00
N GLU A 225 9.73 18.33 4.32
CA GLU A 225 9.39 17.17 5.14
C GLU A 225 7.89 17.05 5.36
N VAL A 226 7.22 18.17 5.65
CA VAL A 226 5.76 18.25 5.78
C VAL A 226 5.06 17.76 4.51
N LEU A 227 5.51 18.20 3.34
CA LEU A 227 4.96 17.77 2.04
C LEU A 227 5.24 16.29 1.77
N ARG A 228 6.42 15.79 2.15
CA ARG A 228 6.75 14.36 2.06
C ARG A 228 5.78 13.53 2.91
N LEU A 229 5.57 13.93 4.16
CA LEU A 229 4.68 13.26 5.11
C LEU A 229 3.22 13.26 4.64
N TYR A 230 2.68 14.42 4.25
CA TYR A 230 1.34 14.51 3.65
C TYR A 230 1.21 13.64 2.40
N GLY A 231 2.26 13.58 1.57
CA GLY A 231 2.34 12.69 0.41
C GLY A 231 2.22 11.22 0.79
N LEU A 232 2.93 10.77 1.82
CA LEU A 232 2.83 9.40 2.33
C LEU A 232 1.45 9.10 2.91
N TRP A 233 0.93 9.96 3.81
CA TRP A 233 -0.33 9.72 4.49
C TRP A 233 -1.51 9.66 3.53
N SER A 234 -1.57 10.59 2.56
CA SER A 234 -2.64 10.63 1.56
C SER A 234 -2.58 9.51 0.51
N THR A 235 -1.41 8.91 0.31
CA THR A 235 -1.24 7.72 -0.54
C THR A 235 -1.25 6.41 0.27
N TYR A 236 -1.52 6.48 1.57
CA TYR A 236 -1.57 5.35 2.49
C TYR A 236 -0.25 4.58 2.57
N GLN A 237 0.88 5.23 2.25
CA GLN A 237 2.19 4.61 2.39
C GLN A 237 2.62 4.61 3.86
N PRO A 238 3.27 3.55 4.34
CA PRO A 238 3.89 3.56 5.66
C PRO A 238 4.91 4.70 5.77
N GLU A 239 4.87 5.41 6.89
CA GLU A 239 5.85 6.45 7.19
C GLU A 239 7.13 5.86 7.78
N THR A 240 6.97 4.87 8.65
CA THR A 240 8.07 4.27 9.41
C THR A 240 8.08 2.76 9.21
N GLU A 241 9.26 2.19 8.99
CA GLU A 241 9.45 0.74 9.03
C GLU A 241 9.23 0.20 10.45
N GLY A 242 8.33 -0.77 10.59
CA GLY A 242 8.00 -1.34 11.89
C GLY A 242 6.67 -2.08 11.91
N ILE A 243 6.32 -2.54 13.11
CA ILE A 243 5.10 -3.29 13.40
C ILE A 243 4.37 -2.61 14.57
N PHE A 244 3.10 -2.30 14.38
CA PHE A 244 2.21 -1.86 15.47
C PHE A 244 1.42 -3.04 16.04
N ILE A 245 1.33 -3.16 17.35
CA ILE A 245 0.48 -4.17 18.02
C ILE A 245 -0.62 -3.43 18.79
N ALA A 246 -1.83 -3.47 18.25
CA ALA A 246 -3.02 -2.97 18.92
C ALA A 246 -3.71 -4.12 19.67
N TYR A 247 -3.98 -3.95 20.96
CA TYR A 247 -4.59 -5.01 21.74
C TYR A 247 -5.63 -4.54 22.75
N THR A 248 -6.44 -5.48 23.22
CA THR A 248 -7.29 -5.32 24.40
C THR A 248 -7.12 -6.54 25.30
N SER A 249 -7.18 -6.37 26.62
CA SER A 249 -7.06 -7.49 27.56
C SER A 249 -7.90 -7.32 28.82
N VAL A 250 -8.87 -8.22 29.02
CA VAL A 250 -9.76 -8.21 30.20
C VAL A 250 -9.05 -8.75 31.45
N TYR A 251 -8.41 -9.92 31.33
CA TYR A 251 -7.76 -10.62 32.45
C TYR A 251 -6.23 -10.74 32.31
N GLY A 252 -5.63 -9.95 31.42
CA GLY A 252 -4.18 -9.89 31.20
C GLY A 252 -3.57 -11.03 30.37
N ASN A 253 -4.31 -12.09 30.02
CA ASN A 253 -3.75 -13.20 29.22
C ASN A 253 -3.40 -12.78 27.78
N THR A 254 -4.24 -11.96 27.14
CA THR A 254 -3.91 -11.39 25.82
C THR A 254 -2.72 -10.45 25.90
N LYS A 255 -2.62 -9.64 26.96
CA LYS A 255 -1.46 -8.76 27.20
C LYS A 255 -0.15 -9.55 27.32
N LYS A 256 -0.16 -10.69 28.03
CA LYS A 256 1.02 -11.57 28.12
C LYS A 256 1.47 -12.11 26.76
N ALA A 257 0.53 -12.47 25.89
CA ALA A 257 0.83 -12.92 24.54
C ALA A 257 1.40 -11.81 23.65
N VAL A 258 0.81 -10.61 23.74
CA VAL A 258 1.29 -9.42 23.05
C VAL A 258 2.71 -9.04 23.49
N GLN A 259 2.99 -9.10 24.79
CA GLN A 259 4.34 -8.81 25.29
C GLN A 259 5.36 -9.82 24.75
N LEU A 260 5.03 -11.12 24.78
CA LEU A 260 5.90 -12.15 24.21
C LEU A 260 6.14 -11.92 22.71
N LEU A 261 5.09 -11.62 21.94
CA LEU A 261 5.24 -11.31 20.52
C LEU A 261 6.13 -10.08 20.30
N ALA A 262 5.90 -9.00 21.05
CA ALA A 262 6.69 -7.77 20.94
C ALA A 262 8.18 -8.03 21.19
N ASP A 263 8.51 -8.84 22.20
CA ASP A 263 9.88 -9.21 22.50
C ASP A 263 10.50 -10.06 21.36
N LYS A 264 9.75 -11.01 20.81
CA LYS A 264 10.18 -11.81 19.65
C LYS A 264 10.42 -11.00 18.39
N LEU A 265 9.56 -10.04 18.09
CA LEU A 265 9.76 -9.14 16.95
C LEU A 265 11.05 -8.33 17.11
N ARG A 266 11.34 -7.83 18.32
CA ARG A 266 12.59 -7.11 18.62
C ARG A 266 13.81 -8.02 18.50
N GLU A 267 13.75 -9.23 19.04
CA GLU A 267 14.82 -10.25 18.93
C GLU A 267 15.16 -10.57 17.47
N LYS A 268 14.14 -10.62 16.60
CA LYS A 268 14.29 -10.90 15.15
C LYS A 268 14.68 -9.67 14.31
N GLY A 269 14.98 -8.55 14.96
CA GLY A 269 15.52 -7.36 14.31
C GLY A 269 14.45 -6.46 13.66
N CYS A 270 13.20 -6.50 14.12
CA CYS A 270 12.20 -5.51 13.72
C CYS A 270 12.68 -4.09 14.09
N PRO A 271 12.74 -3.12 13.15
CA PRO A 271 13.29 -1.80 13.42
C PRO A 271 12.54 -1.02 14.51
N LYS A 272 11.20 -1.18 14.55
CA LYS A 272 10.33 -0.52 15.52
C LYS A 272 9.14 -1.42 15.84
N VAL A 273 8.88 -1.60 17.14
CA VAL A 273 7.70 -2.30 17.66
C VAL A 273 6.93 -1.34 18.57
N ALA A 274 5.81 -0.82 18.06
CA ALA A 274 4.86 0.01 18.81
C ALA A 274 3.75 -0.89 19.37
N VAL A 275 3.25 -0.58 20.57
CA VAL A 275 2.25 -1.41 21.27
C VAL A 275 1.27 -0.50 22.00
N ALA A 276 -0.02 -0.69 21.79
CA ALA A 276 -1.08 0.08 22.46
C ALA A 276 -2.19 -0.81 23.02
N ASP A 277 -2.55 -0.60 24.29
CA ASP A 277 -3.77 -1.08 24.93
C ASP A 277 -4.93 -0.15 24.60
N LEU A 278 -5.74 -0.54 23.62
CA LEU A 278 -6.85 0.26 23.09
C LEU A 278 -7.91 0.63 24.12
N ALA A 279 -7.94 -0.04 25.28
CA ALA A 279 -8.89 0.26 26.36
C ALA A 279 -8.34 1.26 27.39
N ARG A 280 -7.08 1.68 27.26
CA ARG A 280 -6.35 2.47 28.27
C ARG A 280 -5.61 3.67 27.68
N GLU A 281 -5.19 3.57 26.43
CA GLU A 281 -4.40 4.57 25.71
C GLU A 281 -5.29 5.35 24.73
N ASP A 282 -4.79 6.47 24.21
CA ASP A 282 -5.53 7.32 23.28
C ASP A 282 -5.84 6.58 21.98
N MET A 283 -7.12 6.48 21.64
CA MET A 283 -7.60 5.84 20.41
C MET A 283 -7.09 6.57 19.16
N ALA A 284 -7.01 7.89 19.17
CA ALA A 284 -6.54 8.67 18.03
C ALA A 284 -5.04 8.45 17.78
N GLU A 285 -4.24 8.31 18.83
CA GLU A 285 -2.83 7.92 18.74
C GLU A 285 -2.68 6.47 18.24
N ALA A 286 -3.50 5.54 18.73
CA ALA A 286 -3.49 4.18 18.21
C ALA A 286 -3.84 4.14 16.70
N VAL A 287 -4.80 4.97 16.26
CA VAL A 287 -5.19 5.09 14.85
C VAL A 287 -4.02 5.66 14.03
N GLU A 288 -3.34 6.70 14.49
CA GLU A 288 -2.20 7.28 13.75
C GLU A 288 -1.07 6.24 13.58
N ASP A 289 -0.72 5.52 14.65
CA ASP A 289 0.28 4.45 14.61
C ASP A 289 -0.10 3.33 13.63
N ALA A 290 -1.37 2.98 13.52
CA ALA A 290 -1.84 1.98 12.57
C ALA A 290 -1.53 2.36 11.11
N PHE A 291 -1.64 3.65 10.78
CA PHE A 291 -1.31 4.16 9.45
C PHE A 291 0.19 4.38 9.27
N ARG A 292 0.92 4.70 10.36
CA ARG A 292 2.36 4.94 10.36
C ARG A 292 3.18 3.72 9.92
N TYR A 293 2.79 2.52 10.34
CA TYR A 293 3.54 1.28 10.08
C TYR A 293 2.93 0.44 8.95
N GLY A 294 3.77 -0.33 8.25
CA GLY A 294 3.33 -1.22 7.15
C GLY A 294 2.70 -2.53 7.61
N LYS A 295 2.87 -2.87 8.90
CA LYS A 295 2.44 -4.13 9.50
C LYS A 295 1.72 -3.83 10.82
N ILE A 296 0.58 -4.49 11.05
CA ILE A 296 -0.19 -4.38 12.29
C ILE A 296 -0.53 -5.77 12.83
N VAL A 297 -0.55 -5.92 14.14
CA VAL A 297 -1.08 -7.10 14.82
C VAL A 297 -2.28 -6.68 15.66
N LEU A 298 -3.41 -7.35 15.47
CA LEU A 298 -4.63 -7.12 16.24
C LEU A 298 -4.83 -8.27 17.22
N ALA A 299 -4.87 -7.93 18.51
CA ALA A 299 -4.99 -8.92 19.58
C ALA A 299 -6.18 -8.62 20.49
N THR A 300 -7.22 -9.45 20.47
CA THR A 300 -8.45 -9.20 21.24
C THR A 300 -9.10 -10.47 21.76
N THR A 301 -10.03 -10.31 22.69
CA THR A 301 -10.87 -11.41 23.18
C THR A 301 -12.19 -11.47 22.42
N THR A 302 -12.74 -12.67 22.29
CA THR A 302 -14.17 -12.82 22.02
C THR A 302 -14.95 -12.26 23.20
N TYR A 303 -15.92 -11.39 22.91
CA TYR A 303 -16.76 -10.70 23.87
C TYR A 303 -18.18 -10.61 23.30
N ASN A 304 -19.17 -11.13 24.02
CA ASN A 304 -20.58 -11.14 23.60
C ASN A 304 -20.81 -11.70 22.18
N ALA A 305 -20.22 -12.87 21.88
CA ALA A 305 -20.24 -13.52 20.56
C ALA A 305 -19.66 -12.68 19.41
N ASP A 306 -18.82 -11.70 19.77
CA ASP A 306 -18.18 -10.73 18.88
C ASP A 306 -16.78 -10.38 19.42
N ILE A 307 -16.21 -9.23 19.07
CA ILE A 307 -14.93 -8.72 19.63
C ILE A 307 -15.16 -7.64 20.69
N PHE A 308 -14.12 -7.42 21.51
CA PHE A 308 -14.13 -6.41 22.55
C PHE A 308 -14.41 -5.00 22.00
N PRO A 309 -15.23 -4.16 22.66
CA PRO A 309 -15.71 -2.88 22.11
C PRO A 309 -14.62 -1.95 21.56
N PHE A 310 -13.53 -1.71 22.32
CA PHE A 310 -12.45 -0.84 21.87
C PHE A 310 -11.71 -1.36 20.62
N MET A 311 -11.59 -2.68 20.44
CA MET A 311 -11.02 -3.23 19.20
C MET A 311 -11.96 -3.03 18.01
N ARG A 312 -13.28 -3.12 18.24
CA ARG A 312 -14.28 -2.86 17.21
C ARG A 312 -14.25 -1.41 16.75
N GLU A 313 -14.25 -0.49 17.70
CA GLU A 313 -14.17 0.95 17.45
C GLU A 313 -12.88 1.31 16.72
N PHE A 314 -11.74 0.76 17.17
CA PHE A 314 -10.46 0.92 16.49
C PHE A 314 -10.52 0.48 15.02
N ILE A 315 -11.00 -0.74 14.72
CA ILE A 315 -11.12 -1.22 13.33
C ILE A 315 -12.12 -0.36 12.53
N GLN A 316 -13.19 0.12 13.15
CA GLN A 316 -14.13 1.04 12.51
C GLN A 316 -13.43 2.36 12.12
N HIS A 317 -12.62 2.93 13.00
CA HIS A 317 -11.84 4.13 12.71
C HIS A 317 -10.83 3.94 11.57
N LEU A 318 -10.22 2.76 11.46
CA LEU A 318 -9.35 2.44 10.34
C LEU A 318 -10.14 2.34 9.03
N THR A 319 -11.22 1.56 9.03
CA THR A 319 -11.98 1.25 7.81
C THR A 319 -12.77 2.46 7.28
N GLU A 320 -13.31 3.32 8.15
CA GLU A 320 -13.98 4.55 7.72
C GLU A 320 -13.04 5.56 7.05
N ARG A 321 -11.73 5.44 7.35
CA ARG A 321 -10.62 6.19 6.74
C ARG A 321 -9.96 5.44 5.58
N GLY A 322 -10.51 4.31 5.13
CA GLY A 322 -10.03 3.62 3.94
C GLY A 322 -8.71 2.85 4.12
N TYR A 323 -8.42 2.35 5.32
CA TYR A 323 -7.23 1.55 5.64
C TYR A 323 -6.96 0.45 4.60
N LYS A 324 -5.74 0.40 4.05
CA LYS A 324 -5.37 -0.46 2.92
C LYS A 324 -3.85 -0.62 2.80
N ASN A 325 -3.40 -1.57 1.96
CA ASN A 325 -1.97 -1.81 1.69
C ASN A 325 -1.17 -2.14 2.96
N ARG A 326 -1.67 -3.09 3.77
CA ARG A 326 -1.05 -3.46 5.07
C ARG A 326 -1.01 -4.97 5.24
N THR A 327 -0.03 -5.43 6.01
CA THR A 327 0.03 -6.82 6.47
C THR A 327 -0.54 -6.90 7.89
N ILE A 328 -1.43 -7.87 8.15
CA ILE A 328 -2.17 -8.00 9.40
C ILE A 328 -1.91 -9.38 10.03
N GLY A 329 -1.35 -9.40 11.24
CA GLY A 329 -1.30 -10.58 12.11
C GLY A 329 -2.44 -10.57 13.12
N LEU A 330 -2.92 -11.74 13.57
CA LEU A 330 -4.05 -11.83 14.49
C LEU A 330 -3.75 -12.73 15.70
N ILE A 331 -4.18 -12.26 16.86
CA ILE A 331 -4.23 -13.04 18.10
C ILE A 331 -5.66 -13.03 18.62
N GLU A 332 -6.28 -14.19 18.74
CA GLU A 332 -7.59 -14.34 19.37
C GLU A 332 -7.48 -15.00 20.75
N ASN A 333 -8.29 -14.52 21.69
CA ASN A 333 -8.50 -15.18 22.98
C ASN A 333 -9.98 -15.51 23.19
N GLY A 334 -10.30 -16.72 23.63
CA GLY A 334 -11.67 -17.11 23.99
C GLY A 334 -11.72 -18.45 24.71
N SER A 335 -12.70 -18.64 25.61
CA SER A 335 -12.73 -19.82 26.49
C SER A 335 -13.51 -21.01 25.91
N TRP A 336 -14.68 -20.79 25.29
CA TRP A 336 -15.57 -21.88 24.83
C TRP A 336 -16.06 -21.73 23.38
N ALA A 337 -15.97 -20.54 22.78
CA ALA A 337 -16.35 -20.28 21.39
C ALA A 337 -15.60 -19.06 20.82
N PRO A 338 -14.28 -19.17 20.59
CA PRO A 338 -13.50 -18.06 20.03
C PRO A 338 -13.95 -17.75 18.59
N LEU A 339 -14.25 -16.48 18.34
CA LEU A 339 -14.69 -15.94 17.05
C LEU A 339 -13.93 -14.65 16.68
N ALA A 340 -13.04 -14.17 17.55
CA ALA A 340 -12.46 -12.84 17.42
C ALA A 340 -11.65 -12.67 16.13
N ALA A 341 -10.82 -13.64 15.74
CA ALA A 341 -10.06 -13.55 14.49
C ALA A 341 -10.98 -13.45 13.27
N LYS A 342 -12.02 -14.30 13.22
CA LYS A 342 -13.00 -14.29 12.13
C LYS A 342 -13.73 -12.95 12.05
N THR A 343 -14.14 -12.39 13.18
CA THR A 343 -14.84 -11.10 13.20
C THR A 343 -13.92 -9.96 12.79
N MET A 344 -12.67 -9.91 13.26
CA MET A 344 -11.70 -8.90 12.82
C MET A 344 -11.48 -8.97 11.30
N MET A 345 -11.27 -10.16 10.73
CA MET A 345 -11.14 -10.32 9.26
C MET A 345 -12.37 -9.80 8.53
N LYS A 346 -13.59 -10.15 9.00
CA LYS A 346 -14.84 -9.71 8.39
C LYS A 346 -14.98 -8.19 8.35
N MET A 347 -14.55 -7.49 9.41
CA MET A 347 -14.63 -6.03 9.46
C MET A 347 -13.76 -5.34 8.41
N PHE A 348 -12.74 -6.01 7.88
CA PHE A 348 -11.87 -5.49 6.83
C PHE A 348 -12.28 -5.90 5.41
N GLU A 349 -13.40 -6.59 5.19
CA GLU A 349 -13.80 -7.10 3.85
C GLU A 349 -13.88 -5.99 2.77
N GLY A 350 -14.20 -4.76 3.14
CA GLY A 350 -14.23 -3.61 2.21
C GLY A 350 -12.87 -2.95 1.94
N SER A 351 -11.81 -3.38 2.61
CA SER A 351 -10.47 -2.79 2.53
C SER A 351 -9.65 -3.40 1.40
N GLN A 352 -8.81 -2.58 0.76
CA GLN A 352 -8.03 -3.00 -0.41
C GLN A 352 -6.65 -3.51 -0.02
N ASN A 353 -6.19 -4.56 -0.68
CA ASN A 353 -4.80 -5.03 -0.62
C ASN A 353 -4.28 -5.23 0.84
N LEU A 354 -5.12 -5.82 1.69
CA LEU A 354 -4.70 -6.28 3.01
C LEU A 354 -4.24 -7.73 2.91
N LYS A 355 -3.07 -8.03 3.50
CA LYS A 355 -2.53 -9.39 3.60
C LYS A 355 -2.66 -9.88 5.04
N PHE A 356 -3.55 -10.83 5.29
CA PHE A 356 -3.59 -11.53 6.58
C PHE A 356 -2.51 -12.62 6.59
N VAL A 357 -1.70 -12.68 7.65
CA VAL A 357 -0.64 -13.68 7.80
C VAL A 357 -1.05 -14.81 8.73
N GLU A 358 -0.53 -16.00 8.46
CA GLU A 358 -0.65 -17.18 9.31
C GLU A 358 0.66 -17.42 10.08
N PRO A 359 0.61 -18.06 11.27
CA PRO A 359 -0.60 -18.56 11.91
C PRO A 359 -1.40 -17.47 12.64
N VAL A 360 -2.73 -17.59 12.63
CA VAL A 360 -3.57 -16.94 13.65
C VAL A 360 -3.28 -17.58 15.01
N VAL A 361 -2.82 -16.80 16.00
CA VAL A 361 -2.55 -17.28 17.35
C VAL A 361 -3.86 -17.46 18.10
N LYS A 362 -4.10 -18.66 18.65
CA LYS A 362 -5.36 -19.01 19.34
C LYS A 362 -5.11 -19.32 20.81
N ILE A 363 -5.57 -18.42 21.67
CA ILE A 363 -5.46 -18.54 23.12
C ILE A 363 -6.80 -19.02 23.69
N ARG A 364 -6.77 -20.11 24.49
CA ARG A 364 -7.93 -20.58 25.24
C ARG A 364 -7.82 -20.20 26.70
N SER A 365 -8.42 -19.07 27.07
CA SER A 365 -8.34 -18.44 28.40
C SER A 365 -6.95 -17.93 28.78
N ALA A 366 -5.94 -18.80 28.82
CA ALA A 366 -4.56 -18.49 29.22
C ALA A 366 -3.53 -19.07 28.24
N MET A 367 -2.31 -18.52 28.25
CA MET A 367 -1.22 -19.03 27.40
C MET A 367 -0.74 -20.42 27.85
N ASN A 368 -0.31 -21.21 26.88
CA ASN A 368 0.31 -22.52 27.02
C ASN A 368 1.47 -22.65 26.01
N ASP A 369 2.13 -23.81 25.93
CA ASP A 369 3.30 -23.96 25.05
C ASP A 369 2.93 -24.01 23.56
N GLU A 370 1.72 -24.44 23.22
CA GLU A 370 1.21 -24.44 21.83
C GLU A 370 1.09 -23.00 21.30
N ASN A 371 0.42 -22.11 22.03
CA ASN A 371 0.27 -20.73 21.59
C ASN A 371 1.57 -19.90 21.71
N LYS A 372 2.53 -20.29 22.56
CA LYS A 372 3.91 -19.75 22.47
C LYS A 372 4.58 -20.12 21.15
N ALA A 373 4.45 -21.36 20.69
CA ALA A 373 4.99 -21.78 19.39
C ALA A 373 4.29 -21.06 18.22
N GLN A 374 2.99 -20.82 18.31
CA GLN A 374 2.26 -20.00 17.33
C GLN A 374 2.77 -18.55 17.31
N ILE A 375 3.05 -17.95 18.47
CA ILE A 375 3.64 -16.60 18.56
C ILE A 375 5.02 -16.55 17.92
N GLU A 376 5.86 -17.55 18.14
CA GLU A 376 7.17 -17.66 17.46
C GLU A 376 6.99 -17.70 15.94
N ALA A 377 6.13 -18.59 15.43
CA ALA A 377 5.86 -18.71 14.00
C ALA A 377 5.24 -17.44 13.38
N LEU A 378 4.34 -16.76 14.11
CA LEU A 378 3.79 -15.47 13.68
C LEU A 378 4.88 -14.40 13.60
N SER A 379 5.78 -14.36 14.59
CA SER A 379 6.91 -13.44 14.57
C SER A 379 7.90 -13.73 13.43
N ASP A 380 8.09 -15.00 13.06
CA ASP A 380 8.88 -15.39 11.88
C ASP A 380 8.28 -14.86 10.57
N GLU A 381 6.98 -15.04 10.35
CA GLU A 381 6.32 -14.55 9.13
C GLU A 381 6.33 -13.02 9.07
N LEU A 382 6.07 -12.32 10.18
CA LEU A 382 6.09 -10.86 10.23
C LEU A 382 7.49 -10.27 10.02
N CYS A 383 8.54 -10.95 10.49
CA CYS A 383 9.93 -10.50 10.38
C CYS A 383 10.71 -11.15 9.22
N ARG A 384 10.09 -11.97 8.36
CA ARG A 384 10.78 -12.74 7.30
C ARG A 384 11.74 -11.90 6.47
N GLU A 385 11.29 -10.71 6.04
CA GLU A 385 12.07 -9.77 5.23
C GLU A 385 13.23 -9.18 6.04
N TYR A 386 12.98 -8.79 7.30
CA TYR A 386 13.99 -8.23 8.20
C TYR A 386 15.09 -9.25 8.50
N VAL A 387 14.71 -10.51 8.71
CA VAL A 387 15.64 -11.62 8.91
C VAL A 387 16.47 -11.88 7.65
N ALA A 388 15.85 -11.89 6.46
CA ALA A 388 16.55 -12.11 5.19
C ALA A 388 17.56 -11.02 4.86
N MET A 389 17.29 -9.77 5.26
CA MET A 389 18.19 -8.63 5.05
C MET A 389 19.26 -8.47 6.15
N SER A 390 19.16 -9.24 7.24
CA SER A 390 20.05 -9.06 8.40
C SER A 390 21.32 -9.89 8.28
N ASP A 391 22.47 -9.31 8.68
CA ASP A 391 23.78 -9.95 8.54
C ASP A 391 23.96 -11.26 9.33
N LYS A 392 23.22 -11.41 10.44
CA LYS A 392 23.39 -12.50 11.41
C LYS A 392 22.36 -13.64 11.27
N PRO A 393 21.04 -13.39 11.23
CA PRO A 393 20.03 -14.44 11.18
C PRO A 393 19.65 -14.87 9.75
N ALA A 394 20.16 -14.23 8.69
CA ALA A 394 19.79 -14.59 7.32
C ALA A 394 20.25 -16.00 6.91
N THR A 395 19.33 -16.79 6.33
CA THR A 395 19.65 -18.04 5.64
C THR A 395 20.35 -17.74 4.31
N LYS A 396 21.68 -17.79 4.28
CA LYS A 396 22.50 -17.43 3.09
C LYS A 396 22.48 -18.46 1.96
N GLN A 397 21.74 -19.57 2.10
CA GLN A 397 21.66 -20.66 1.11
C GLN A 397 20.22 -21.05 0.75
N ASP A 398 19.26 -20.12 0.84
CA ASP A 398 17.91 -20.37 0.33
C ASP A 398 17.91 -20.45 -1.20
N LEU A 399 18.07 -21.65 -1.75
CA LEU A 399 18.09 -21.91 -3.19
C LEU A 399 16.74 -21.62 -3.86
N THR A 400 15.65 -21.38 -3.10
CA THR A 400 14.40 -20.91 -3.70
C THR A 400 14.52 -19.53 -4.32
N ALA A 401 15.56 -18.76 -3.98
CA ALA A 401 15.94 -17.53 -4.68
C ALA A 401 16.13 -17.75 -6.19
N LEU A 402 16.62 -18.93 -6.62
CA LEU A 402 16.78 -19.25 -8.04
C LEU A 402 15.43 -19.31 -8.78
N PHE A 403 14.34 -19.69 -8.08
CA PHE A 403 12.99 -19.69 -8.65
C PHE A 403 12.40 -18.27 -8.80
N LYS A 404 13.09 -17.23 -8.33
CA LYS A 404 12.72 -15.83 -8.55
C LYS A 404 13.28 -15.26 -9.86
N ILE A 405 14.18 -15.98 -10.53
CA ILE A 405 14.60 -15.67 -11.89
C ILE A 405 13.40 -15.92 -12.83
N GLY A 406 13.09 -14.95 -13.69
CA GLY A 406 11.97 -15.07 -14.63
C GLY A 406 12.27 -16.08 -15.73
N TYR A 407 11.47 -17.15 -15.81
CA TYR A 407 11.54 -18.16 -16.88
C TYR A 407 10.20 -18.21 -17.63
N GLY A 408 10.25 -18.14 -18.96
CA GLY A 408 9.14 -18.60 -19.79
C GLY A 408 9.10 -20.13 -19.85
N LEU A 409 8.00 -20.68 -20.34
CA LEU A 409 7.87 -22.09 -20.67
C LEU A 409 7.67 -22.24 -22.17
N TYR A 410 8.46 -23.12 -22.76
CA TYR A 410 8.57 -23.28 -24.20
C TYR A 410 8.49 -24.75 -24.58
N VAL A 411 7.88 -25.05 -25.72
CA VAL A 411 8.07 -26.35 -26.40
C VAL A 411 9.18 -26.16 -27.43
N VAL A 412 10.30 -26.86 -27.25
CA VAL A 412 11.35 -26.92 -28.26
C VAL A 412 11.12 -28.13 -29.15
N THR A 413 10.96 -27.91 -30.46
CA THR A 413 10.75 -28.99 -31.43
C THR A 413 12.01 -29.24 -32.25
N SER A 414 12.20 -30.50 -32.62
CA SER A 414 13.37 -31.02 -33.31
C SER A 414 12.97 -32.25 -34.12
N SER A 415 13.69 -32.56 -35.20
CA SER A 415 13.45 -33.75 -36.02
C SER A 415 14.78 -34.38 -36.40
N ASP A 416 14.89 -35.71 -36.34
CA ASP A 416 16.05 -36.47 -36.80
C ASP A 416 15.97 -36.83 -38.30
N GLY A 417 14.96 -36.30 -39.00
CA GLY A 417 14.64 -36.60 -40.40
C GLY A 417 13.74 -37.83 -40.59
N LYS A 418 13.51 -38.63 -39.55
CA LYS A 418 12.57 -39.75 -39.54
C LYS A 418 11.37 -39.50 -38.64
N LYS A 419 11.58 -38.78 -37.52
CA LYS A 419 10.59 -38.57 -36.49
C LYS A 419 10.66 -37.14 -35.93
N ASP A 420 9.50 -36.50 -35.85
CA ASP A 420 9.35 -35.22 -35.15
C ASP A 420 9.28 -35.44 -33.64
N ASN A 421 9.86 -34.52 -32.88
CA ASN A 421 9.88 -34.58 -31.43
C ASN A 421 9.78 -33.18 -30.81
N GLY A 422 9.30 -33.11 -29.57
CA GLY A 422 9.21 -31.88 -28.80
C GLY A 422 9.56 -32.12 -27.33
N LEU A 423 10.04 -31.10 -26.63
CA LEU A 423 10.18 -31.13 -25.17
C LEU A 423 9.84 -29.80 -24.52
N ILE A 424 9.44 -29.82 -23.25
CA ILE A 424 9.34 -28.60 -22.45
C ILE A 424 10.73 -28.12 -22.02
N VAL A 425 11.01 -26.84 -22.23
CA VAL A 425 12.21 -26.13 -21.80
C VAL A 425 11.80 -24.84 -21.11
N ASN A 426 12.49 -24.45 -20.04
CA ASN A 426 12.30 -23.15 -19.36
C ASN A 426 13.54 -22.24 -19.46
N THR A 427 14.70 -22.80 -19.85
CA THR A 427 15.94 -22.06 -20.11
C THR A 427 16.08 -21.66 -21.57
N VAL A 428 15.34 -20.62 -21.95
CA VAL A 428 15.49 -19.92 -23.23
C VAL A 428 15.70 -18.43 -22.95
N SER A 429 16.68 -17.81 -23.61
CA SER A 429 16.93 -16.37 -23.47
C SER A 429 17.48 -15.79 -24.77
N GLN A 430 17.02 -14.59 -25.14
CA GLN A 430 17.71 -13.80 -26.16
C GLN A 430 19.02 -13.29 -25.56
N VAL A 431 20.15 -13.58 -26.21
CA VAL A 431 21.48 -13.21 -25.71
C VAL A 431 22.04 -11.98 -26.41
N THR A 432 21.67 -11.74 -27.67
CA THR A 432 21.99 -10.50 -28.40
C THR A 432 20.85 -10.12 -29.36
N ASN A 433 20.69 -8.82 -29.63
CA ASN A 433 19.71 -8.30 -30.59
C ASN A 433 20.32 -7.89 -31.95
N THR A 434 21.65 -7.75 -32.06
CA THR A 434 22.36 -7.46 -33.32
C THR A 434 23.72 -8.16 -33.36
N PRO A 435 23.84 -9.34 -34.01
CA PRO A 435 22.76 -10.12 -34.63
C PRO A 435 21.81 -10.72 -33.58
N ASN A 436 20.59 -11.11 -33.99
CA ASN A 436 19.66 -11.82 -33.11
C ASN A 436 20.19 -13.22 -32.76
N ARG A 437 20.45 -13.46 -31.47
CA ARG A 437 20.89 -14.76 -30.96
C ARG A 437 20.03 -15.20 -29.80
N ILE A 438 19.69 -16.48 -29.78
CA ILE A 438 18.91 -17.12 -28.70
C ILE A 438 19.73 -18.28 -28.14
N ALA A 439 19.84 -18.35 -26.82
CA ALA A 439 20.38 -19.49 -26.10
C ALA A 439 19.24 -20.41 -25.66
N VAL A 440 19.38 -21.71 -25.94
CA VAL A 440 18.46 -22.76 -25.48
C VAL A 440 19.28 -23.80 -24.73
N THR A 441 18.99 -24.01 -23.45
CA THR A 441 19.73 -24.98 -22.62
C THR A 441 18.88 -26.20 -22.34
N ILE A 442 19.41 -27.38 -22.69
CA ILE A 442 18.67 -28.65 -22.65
C ILE A 442 19.50 -29.70 -21.90
N ASN A 443 18.85 -30.43 -20.99
CA ASN A 443 19.47 -31.55 -20.29
C ASN A 443 19.92 -32.64 -21.28
N LYS A 444 21.15 -33.13 -21.14
CA LYS A 444 21.76 -34.12 -22.04
C LYS A 444 21.04 -35.47 -22.06
N GLN A 445 20.22 -35.77 -21.04
CA GLN A 445 19.42 -37.00 -20.99
C GLN A 445 18.20 -36.96 -21.92
N ASN A 446 17.78 -35.78 -22.38
CA ASN A 446 16.63 -35.63 -23.27
C ASN A 446 16.96 -36.05 -24.71
N TYR A 447 16.02 -36.72 -25.37
CA TYR A 447 16.17 -37.11 -26.77
C TYR A 447 16.47 -35.92 -27.69
N SER A 448 15.76 -34.81 -27.49
CA SER A 448 15.91 -33.60 -28.30
C SER A 448 17.31 -33.00 -28.23
N HIS A 449 18.04 -33.15 -27.11
CA HIS A 449 19.42 -32.67 -27.01
C HIS A 449 20.30 -33.32 -28.10
N HIS A 450 20.26 -34.65 -28.20
CA HIS A 450 21.04 -35.39 -29.18
C HIS A 450 20.60 -35.10 -30.62
N VAL A 451 19.29 -35.01 -30.86
CA VAL A 451 18.75 -34.69 -32.20
C VAL A 451 19.24 -33.32 -32.64
N ILE A 452 19.13 -32.31 -31.78
CA ILE A 452 19.55 -30.94 -32.08
C ILE A 452 21.07 -30.87 -32.26
N GLN A 453 21.83 -31.58 -31.43
CA GLN A 453 23.29 -31.64 -31.58
C GLN A 453 23.71 -32.26 -32.92
N GLN A 454 22.93 -33.21 -33.44
CA GLN A 454 23.17 -33.83 -34.74
C GLN A 454 22.72 -32.95 -35.91
N THR A 455 21.54 -32.33 -35.83
CA THR A 455 20.94 -31.63 -36.98
C THR A 455 21.27 -30.14 -37.04
N GLY A 456 21.65 -29.55 -35.91
CA GLY A 456 21.98 -28.13 -35.80
C GLY A 456 20.77 -27.20 -35.98
N VAL A 457 19.54 -27.70 -35.92
CA VAL A 457 18.32 -26.88 -36.06
C VAL A 457 17.28 -27.24 -35.00
N MET A 458 16.50 -26.26 -34.56
CA MET A 458 15.36 -26.43 -33.65
C MET A 458 14.32 -25.32 -33.86
N ASN A 459 13.09 -25.51 -33.38
CA ASN A 459 12.18 -24.38 -33.14
C ASN A 459 11.94 -24.19 -31.65
N VAL A 460 11.74 -22.94 -31.23
CA VAL A 460 11.22 -22.59 -29.91
C VAL A 460 9.78 -22.13 -30.08
N ASN A 461 8.84 -22.77 -29.38
CA ASN A 461 7.43 -22.39 -29.36
C ASN A 461 7.10 -21.80 -27.98
N CYS A 462 6.76 -20.52 -27.92
CA CYS A 462 6.40 -19.81 -26.68
C CYS A 462 4.99 -20.19 -26.26
N LEU A 463 4.85 -20.95 -25.17
CA LEU A 463 3.54 -21.35 -24.68
C LEU A 463 2.78 -20.13 -24.16
N SER A 464 1.49 -20.05 -24.44
CA SER A 464 0.61 -19.05 -23.84
C SER A 464 0.03 -19.53 -22.51
N THR A 465 -0.49 -18.63 -21.68
CA THR A 465 -1.19 -18.98 -20.42
C THR A 465 -2.44 -19.85 -20.63
N GLU A 466 -2.91 -20.00 -21.86
CA GLU A 466 -4.02 -20.86 -22.25
C GLU A 466 -3.62 -22.35 -22.37
N ALA A 467 -2.32 -22.66 -22.34
CA ALA A 467 -1.83 -24.03 -22.48
C ALA A 467 -2.33 -24.94 -21.34
N PRO A 468 -3.14 -25.97 -21.62
CA PRO A 468 -3.63 -26.89 -20.60
C PRO A 468 -2.50 -27.80 -20.08
N PHE A 469 -2.71 -28.41 -18.92
CA PHE A 469 -1.75 -29.35 -18.32
C PHE A 469 -1.34 -30.49 -19.28
N SER A 470 -2.25 -30.93 -20.16
CA SER A 470 -2.00 -31.98 -21.15
C SER A 470 -0.86 -31.67 -22.13
N VAL A 471 -0.57 -30.38 -22.40
CA VAL A 471 0.61 -29.97 -23.18
C VAL A 471 1.89 -30.36 -22.43
N PHE A 472 1.94 -30.11 -21.13
CA PHE A 472 3.08 -30.48 -20.28
C PHE A 472 3.18 -31.99 -20.08
N GLU A 473 2.04 -32.71 -20.05
CA GLU A 473 2.05 -34.16 -20.04
C GLU A 473 2.66 -34.75 -21.33
N CYS A 474 2.27 -34.22 -22.49
CA CYS A 474 2.77 -34.69 -23.77
C CYS A 474 4.26 -34.37 -23.96
N TYR A 475 4.66 -33.12 -23.74
CA TYR A 475 6.01 -32.64 -24.08
C TYR A 475 6.98 -32.70 -22.91
N GLY A 476 6.52 -32.64 -21.66
CA GLY A 476 7.37 -32.59 -20.46
C GLY A 476 7.59 -33.94 -19.76
N PHE A 477 6.59 -34.83 -19.73
CA PHE A 477 6.67 -36.08 -18.95
C PHE A 477 6.85 -37.36 -19.78
N ARG A 478 6.74 -37.28 -21.11
CA ARG A 478 6.93 -38.43 -22.00
C ARG A 478 8.22 -38.27 -22.80
N SER A 479 9.01 -39.35 -22.94
CA SER A 479 10.23 -39.32 -23.75
C SER A 479 9.93 -39.55 -25.22
N GLY A 480 10.48 -38.69 -26.09
CA GLY A 480 10.39 -38.83 -27.55
C GLY A 480 11.08 -40.09 -28.10
N ARG A 481 11.92 -40.77 -27.31
CA ARG A 481 12.52 -42.05 -27.72
C ARG A 481 11.46 -43.13 -27.97
N ASN A 482 10.42 -43.15 -27.14
CA ASN A 482 9.46 -44.26 -27.08
C ASN A 482 8.04 -43.86 -27.49
N VAL A 483 7.77 -42.56 -27.63
CA VAL A 483 6.44 -42.02 -27.89
C VAL A 483 6.48 -41.10 -29.10
N ASP A 484 5.55 -41.24 -30.02
CA ASP A 484 5.26 -40.20 -30.99
C ASP A 484 4.39 -39.11 -30.34
N LYS A 485 4.92 -37.90 -30.23
CA LYS A 485 4.26 -36.78 -29.53
C LYS A 485 3.32 -35.98 -30.42
N PHE A 486 3.38 -36.23 -31.74
CA PHE A 486 2.55 -35.55 -32.74
C PHE A 486 1.55 -36.49 -33.40
N GLU A 487 1.47 -37.75 -32.94
CA GLU A 487 0.50 -38.73 -33.43
C GLU A 487 -0.94 -38.19 -33.34
N GLY A 488 -1.66 -38.24 -34.47
CA GLY A 488 -3.04 -37.78 -34.56
C GLY A 488 -3.24 -36.25 -34.56
N GLN A 489 -2.16 -35.45 -34.56
CA GLN A 489 -2.25 -33.98 -34.60
C GLN A 489 -2.06 -33.44 -36.02
N GLN A 490 -2.76 -32.35 -36.35
CA GLN A 490 -2.47 -31.57 -37.55
C GLN A 490 -1.18 -30.78 -37.34
N VAL A 491 -0.16 -31.06 -38.15
CA VAL A 491 1.17 -30.43 -38.03
C VAL A 491 1.36 -29.31 -39.05
N HIS A 492 2.02 -28.23 -38.62
CA HIS A 492 2.49 -27.15 -39.47
C HIS A 492 4.01 -27.10 -39.42
N ARG A 493 4.66 -26.76 -40.53
CA ARG A 493 6.12 -26.72 -40.64
C ARG A 493 6.63 -25.32 -40.93
N SER A 494 7.75 -24.98 -40.29
CA SER A 494 8.53 -23.77 -40.52
C SER A 494 9.51 -23.94 -41.68
N ASP A 495 10.23 -22.87 -42.04
CA ASP A 495 11.13 -22.86 -43.19
C ASP A 495 12.33 -23.81 -43.03
N ASN A 496 12.71 -24.13 -41.79
CA ASN A 496 13.74 -25.14 -41.47
C ASN A 496 13.20 -26.59 -41.48
N GLY A 497 11.93 -26.80 -41.87
CA GLY A 497 11.29 -28.12 -42.00
C GLY A 497 10.78 -28.74 -40.69
N LEU A 498 10.96 -28.07 -39.55
CA LEU A 498 10.53 -28.57 -38.25
C LEU A 498 9.07 -28.23 -37.96
N VAL A 499 8.42 -29.04 -37.13
CA VAL A 499 7.05 -28.78 -36.68
C VAL A 499 7.04 -27.59 -35.71
N PHE A 500 6.07 -26.69 -35.83
CA PHE A 500 5.71 -25.74 -34.78
C PHE A 500 4.25 -25.97 -34.34
N LEU A 501 3.93 -25.61 -33.10
CA LEU A 501 2.61 -25.85 -32.52
C LEU A 501 1.59 -24.87 -33.12
N SER A 502 0.37 -25.33 -33.41
CA SER A 502 -0.71 -24.50 -33.95
C SER A 502 -1.64 -23.91 -32.89
N GLN A 503 -1.56 -24.41 -31.66
CA GLN A 503 -2.40 -24.00 -30.53
C GLN A 503 -1.54 -23.83 -29.28
N TYR A 504 -2.07 -23.08 -28.31
CA TYR A 504 -1.46 -22.87 -26.99
C TYR A 504 -0.09 -22.18 -27.02
N ILE A 505 0.19 -21.46 -28.11
CA ILE A 505 1.40 -20.66 -28.27
C ILE A 505 1.01 -19.24 -28.69
N ASN A 506 1.83 -18.27 -28.29
CA ASN A 506 1.69 -16.88 -28.74
C ASN A 506 2.76 -16.49 -29.77
N ALA A 507 3.85 -17.24 -29.88
CA ALA A 507 4.90 -17.03 -30.87
C ALA A 507 5.72 -18.31 -31.11
N PHE A 508 6.41 -18.39 -32.24
CA PHE A 508 7.49 -19.36 -32.43
C PHE A 508 8.67 -18.75 -33.20
N MET A 509 9.84 -19.36 -33.03
CA MET A 509 11.08 -18.99 -33.72
C MET A 509 11.80 -20.23 -34.25
N SER A 510 12.26 -20.18 -35.50
CA SER A 510 13.15 -21.18 -36.10
C SER A 510 14.60 -20.79 -35.86
N LEU A 511 15.38 -21.74 -35.36
CA LEU A 511 16.75 -21.53 -34.89
C LEU A 511 17.75 -22.43 -35.62
N LYS A 512 18.92 -21.85 -35.91
CA LYS A 512 20.11 -22.56 -36.40
C LYS A 512 21.21 -22.49 -35.35
N VAL A 513 21.71 -23.64 -34.91
CA VAL A 513 22.78 -23.78 -33.92
C VAL A 513 24.10 -23.31 -34.50
N GLU A 514 24.80 -22.47 -33.75
CA GLU A 514 26.06 -21.86 -34.18
C GLU A 514 27.18 -22.15 -33.20
N GLN A 515 26.86 -22.27 -31.92
CA GLN A 515 27.78 -22.68 -30.89
C GLN A 515 27.10 -23.61 -29.88
N TYR A 516 27.87 -24.57 -29.39
CA TYR A 516 27.49 -25.45 -28.30
C TYR A 516 28.42 -25.21 -27.11
N VAL A 517 27.84 -25.04 -25.92
CA VAL A 517 28.57 -24.92 -24.66
C VAL A 517 28.15 -26.06 -23.74
N ASP A 518 29.14 -26.79 -23.23
CA ASP A 518 28.91 -27.86 -22.26
C ASP A 518 28.80 -27.30 -20.84
N LEU A 519 27.70 -27.60 -20.14
CA LEU A 519 27.40 -27.21 -18.76
C LEU A 519 27.19 -28.45 -17.87
N ASP A 520 27.99 -29.49 -18.11
CA ASP A 520 27.97 -30.80 -17.44
C ASP A 520 26.68 -31.59 -17.68
N THR A 521 25.63 -31.30 -16.92
CA THR A 521 24.33 -31.99 -17.02
C THR A 521 23.48 -31.48 -18.19
N HIS A 522 23.75 -30.26 -18.65
CA HIS A 522 23.03 -29.61 -19.74
C HIS A 522 23.99 -29.18 -20.86
N GLY A 523 23.46 -29.10 -22.07
CA GLY A 523 24.10 -28.44 -23.20
C GLY A 523 23.36 -27.16 -23.56
N MET A 524 24.09 -26.06 -23.71
CA MET A 524 23.55 -24.78 -24.16
C MET A 524 23.86 -24.57 -25.64
N PHE A 525 22.81 -24.41 -26.43
CA PHE A 525 22.87 -24.12 -27.85
C PHE A 525 22.67 -22.62 -28.05
N ILE A 526 23.66 -21.93 -28.62
CA ILE A 526 23.55 -20.54 -29.04
C ILE A 526 23.23 -20.53 -30.52
N CYS A 527 22.11 -19.92 -30.87
CA CYS A 527 21.50 -20.05 -32.20
C CYS A 527 21.27 -18.70 -32.86
N THR A 528 21.40 -18.65 -34.19
CA THR A 528 20.83 -17.58 -35.02
C THR A 528 19.34 -17.79 -35.18
N VAL A 529 18.55 -16.72 -35.12
CA VAL A 529 17.13 -16.75 -35.50
C VAL A 529 17.03 -16.66 -37.02
N THR A 530 16.46 -17.69 -37.65
CA THR A 530 16.25 -17.73 -39.10
C THR A 530 14.83 -17.36 -39.50
N GLU A 531 13.89 -17.47 -38.57
CA GLU A 531 12.46 -17.16 -38.76
C GLU A 531 11.83 -16.86 -37.40
N ALA A 532 10.86 -15.95 -37.35
CA ALA A 532 10.06 -15.69 -36.16
C ALA A 532 8.65 -15.24 -36.55
N ARG A 533 7.62 -15.75 -35.85
CA ARG A 533 6.23 -15.36 -36.07
C ARG A 533 5.52 -15.16 -34.73
N VAL A 534 4.73 -14.08 -34.64
CA VAL A 534 3.74 -13.88 -33.57
C VAL A 534 2.43 -14.53 -34.03
N ILE A 535 1.83 -15.33 -33.15
CA ILE A 535 0.63 -16.13 -33.40
C ILE A 535 -0.58 -15.53 -32.69
N SER A 536 -0.40 -14.96 -31.48
CA SER A 536 -1.47 -14.31 -30.72
C SER A 536 -0.92 -13.29 -29.71
N ASP A 537 -1.80 -12.43 -29.18
CA ASP A 537 -1.49 -11.48 -28.10
C ASP A 537 -1.66 -12.10 -26.69
N ALA A 538 -1.90 -13.41 -26.59
CA ALA A 538 -2.06 -14.09 -25.31
C ALA A 538 -0.76 -14.02 -24.49
N GLU A 539 -0.86 -13.85 -23.17
CA GLU A 539 0.31 -13.76 -22.29
C GLU A 539 1.16 -15.03 -22.36
N THR A 540 2.49 -14.86 -22.24
CA THR A 540 3.43 -16.00 -22.24
C THR A 540 3.33 -16.75 -20.92
N MET A 541 3.24 -18.07 -21.00
CA MET A 541 3.33 -18.97 -19.86
C MET A 541 4.70 -18.79 -19.18
N THR A 542 4.70 -18.26 -17.96
CA THR A 542 5.90 -18.27 -17.12
C THR A 542 5.92 -19.51 -16.24
N TYR A 543 7.11 -19.93 -15.81
CA TYR A 543 7.26 -21.03 -14.86
C TYR A 543 6.46 -20.80 -13.58
N THR A 544 6.46 -19.55 -13.09
CA THR A 544 5.68 -19.14 -11.91
C THR A 544 4.17 -19.25 -12.14
N TYR A 545 3.67 -18.79 -13.29
CA TYR A 545 2.26 -18.92 -13.63
C TYR A 545 1.84 -20.39 -13.72
N TYR A 546 2.66 -21.23 -14.37
CA TYR A 546 2.43 -22.67 -14.46
C TYR A 546 2.31 -23.32 -13.08
N GLN A 547 3.25 -23.05 -12.17
CA GLN A 547 3.24 -23.63 -10.81
C GLN A 547 1.99 -23.22 -10.01
N ASN A 548 1.52 -21.98 -10.19
CA ASN A 548 0.40 -21.44 -9.41
C ASN A 548 -0.97 -21.83 -9.95
N ASN A 549 -1.10 -21.94 -11.28
CA ASN A 549 -2.39 -21.96 -11.97
C ASN A 549 -2.64 -23.20 -12.86
N VAL A 550 -1.58 -23.86 -13.36
CA VAL A 550 -1.72 -24.94 -14.37
C VAL A 550 -1.30 -26.31 -13.84
N LYS A 551 -0.22 -26.36 -13.05
CA LYS A 551 0.22 -27.59 -12.41
C LYS A 551 -0.86 -28.05 -11.42
N PRO A 552 -1.35 -29.30 -11.53
CA PRO A 552 -2.29 -29.85 -10.57
C PRO A 552 -1.73 -29.74 -9.16
N LYS A 553 -2.50 -29.12 -8.26
CA LYS A 553 -2.17 -29.08 -6.84
C LYS A 553 -2.56 -30.43 -6.24
N PRO A 554 -1.69 -31.06 -5.43
CA PRO A 554 -2.06 -32.28 -4.74
C PRO A 554 -3.29 -32.04 -3.86
N GLU A 555 -4.38 -32.76 -4.09
CA GLU A 555 -5.52 -32.80 -3.17
C GLU A 555 -5.18 -33.77 -2.04
N THR A 556 -4.66 -33.25 -0.93
CA THR A 556 -4.19 -34.06 0.20
C THR A 556 -5.14 -34.08 1.39
N ALA A 557 -6.17 -33.23 1.38
CA ALA A 557 -7.10 -33.09 2.49
C ALA A 557 -7.92 -34.38 2.69
N GLY A 558 -7.71 -35.05 3.84
CA GLY A 558 -8.45 -36.26 4.24
C GLY A 558 -7.96 -37.57 3.61
N LYS A 559 -6.89 -37.55 2.82
CA LYS A 559 -6.34 -38.73 2.15
C LYS A 559 -5.12 -39.29 2.89
N LYS A 560 -4.96 -40.61 2.90
CA LYS A 560 -3.78 -41.32 3.39
C LYS A 560 -3.07 -42.01 2.22
N GLY A 561 -1.76 -41.82 2.12
CA GLY A 561 -0.95 -42.46 1.09
C GLY A 561 0.26 -41.62 0.69
N PHE A 562 0.58 -41.60 -0.61
CA PHE A 562 1.83 -41.06 -1.13
C PHE A 562 1.57 -40.06 -2.26
N VAL A 563 2.36 -38.99 -2.34
CA VAL A 563 2.28 -37.99 -3.42
C VAL A 563 3.53 -38.03 -4.29
N CYS A 564 3.33 -37.97 -5.60
CA CYS A 564 4.42 -37.85 -6.57
C CYS A 564 5.01 -36.45 -6.55
N LYS A 565 6.31 -36.33 -6.23
CA LYS A 565 7.05 -35.06 -6.16
C LYS A 565 7.14 -34.34 -7.51
N VAL A 566 7.01 -35.09 -8.61
CA VAL A 566 7.14 -34.56 -9.98
C VAL A 566 5.83 -33.89 -10.44
N CYS A 567 4.72 -34.62 -10.46
CA CYS A 567 3.46 -34.17 -11.05
C CYS A 567 2.30 -33.96 -10.05
N GLY A 568 2.48 -34.30 -8.77
CA GLY A 568 1.46 -34.12 -7.74
C GLY A 568 0.38 -35.20 -7.68
N TYR A 569 0.52 -36.31 -8.43
CA TYR A 569 -0.41 -37.45 -8.36
C TYR A 569 -0.42 -38.05 -6.95
N VAL A 570 -1.62 -38.30 -6.40
CA VAL A 570 -1.79 -38.94 -5.09
C VAL A 570 -2.18 -40.40 -5.28
N TYR A 571 -1.35 -41.29 -4.73
CA TYR A 571 -1.65 -42.69 -4.53
C TYR A 571 -2.26 -42.87 -3.14
N GLU A 572 -3.46 -43.43 -3.03
CA GLU A 572 -4.14 -43.70 -1.76
C GLU A 572 -3.92 -45.17 -1.38
N GLY A 573 -3.21 -45.41 -0.28
CA GLY A 573 -2.84 -46.74 0.18
C GLY A 573 -1.80 -46.68 1.32
N ASP A 574 -1.75 -47.73 2.15
CA ASP A 574 -0.86 -47.77 3.32
C ASP A 574 0.62 -47.97 2.94
N GLU A 575 0.90 -48.68 1.86
CA GLU A 575 2.25 -48.92 1.32
C GLU A 575 2.27 -48.68 -0.20
N LEU A 576 3.34 -48.05 -0.70
CA LEU A 576 3.55 -47.83 -2.13
C LEU A 576 4.34 -49.01 -2.73
N PRO A 577 3.79 -49.77 -3.71
CA PRO A 577 4.53 -50.88 -4.33
C PRO A 577 5.86 -50.41 -4.94
N GLU A 578 6.93 -51.19 -4.79
CA GLU A 578 8.27 -50.83 -5.30
C GLU A 578 8.30 -50.71 -6.84
N ASP A 579 7.43 -51.44 -7.53
CA ASP A 579 7.25 -51.40 -8.99
C ASP A 579 6.18 -50.40 -9.45
N PHE A 580 5.62 -49.59 -8.54
CA PHE A 580 4.59 -48.63 -8.88
C PHE A 580 5.14 -47.55 -9.84
N VAL A 581 4.39 -47.31 -10.91
CA VAL A 581 4.68 -46.29 -11.91
C VAL A 581 3.56 -45.27 -11.90
N CYS A 582 3.89 -44.01 -11.64
CA CYS A 582 2.94 -42.90 -11.64
C CYS A 582 2.13 -42.89 -12.94
N PRO A 583 0.79 -42.92 -12.90
CA PRO A 583 -0.03 -42.98 -14.10
C PRO A 583 0.09 -41.71 -14.95
N LEU A 584 0.41 -40.56 -14.33
CA LEU A 584 0.56 -39.27 -15.00
C LEU A 584 1.97 -39.08 -15.59
N CYS A 585 3.02 -39.06 -14.77
CA CYS A 585 4.37 -38.74 -15.24
C CYS A 585 5.25 -39.95 -15.56
N LYS A 586 4.78 -41.18 -15.32
CA LYS A 586 5.53 -42.43 -15.55
C LYS A 586 6.84 -42.60 -14.76
N HIS A 587 7.06 -41.78 -13.73
CA HIS A 587 8.14 -41.99 -12.76
C HIS A 587 7.82 -43.12 -11.79
N GLY A 588 8.86 -43.81 -11.31
CA GLY A 588 8.73 -44.94 -10.38
C GLY A 588 8.48 -44.52 -8.93
N ALA A 589 8.30 -45.51 -8.06
CA ALA A 589 8.00 -45.33 -6.63
C ALA A 589 8.99 -44.42 -5.87
N ALA A 590 10.26 -44.35 -6.29
CA ALA A 590 11.29 -43.49 -5.68
C ALA A 590 10.98 -41.98 -5.73
N ASP A 591 10.10 -41.56 -6.65
CA ASP A 591 9.70 -40.17 -6.82
C ASP A 591 8.44 -39.80 -6.02
N PHE A 592 7.98 -40.69 -5.13
CA PHE A 592 6.89 -40.45 -4.21
C PHE A 592 7.38 -40.15 -2.80
N GLU A 593 6.56 -39.43 -2.03
CA GLU A 593 6.77 -39.21 -0.60
C GLU A 593 5.46 -39.39 0.18
N PRO A 594 5.51 -39.78 1.47
CA PRO A 594 4.31 -39.92 2.28
C PRO A 594 3.57 -38.59 2.45
N LEU A 595 2.23 -38.64 2.37
CA LEU A 595 1.37 -37.52 2.76
C LEU A 595 1.49 -37.31 4.28
N LYS A 596 1.81 -36.07 4.68
CA LYS A 596 1.95 -35.66 6.08
C LYS A 596 0.62 -35.26 6.72
#